data_AF-A0A414NWI3-F1
#
_entry.id   AF-A0A414NWI3-F1
#
_cell.length_a   1.000
_cell.length_b   1.000
_cell.length_c   1.000
_cell.angle_alpha   90.00
_cell.angle_beta   90.00
_cell.angle_gamma   90.00
#
_symmetry.space_group_name_H-M   'P 1'
#
loop_
_entity.id
_entity.type
_entity.pdbx_description
1 polymer ?
#
loop_
_entity_poly.entity_id
_entity_poly.type
_entity_poly.pdbx_seq_one_letter_code
_entity_poly.pdbx_strand_id
1 'polypeptide(L)'
;MERFKTWVLAHRRIIGGVVLGVLLVIVAVLLFRGCKTDPQKVTVEPQNEAQTEAGVEKAADNAQVPVSREQAQDAAQEIRYIYENDTKPEYTIVTTGGDVEKQAQAAQERAGADFSIVASQDGSKADVASISKDKPVELNQYNVQAYKKVLHTVEVSPDIDGGRGVAEIGYTVSHKVSRDGKYLGVGASYNFDSNKAYVKMTYTW
;
A
#
# COMPACT_ATOMS: atom_id res chain seq x y z
N MET A 1 43.22 -11.08 40.24
CA MET A 1 41.77 -11.01 40.48
C MET A 1 41.38 -9.87 41.42
N GLU A 2 42.09 -9.66 42.53
CA GLU A 2 41.84 -8.57 43.51
C GLU A 2 41.73 -7.17 42.88
N ARG A 3 42.72 -6.75 42.07
CA ARG A 3 42.76 -5.42 41.43
C ARG A 3 41.57 -5.12 40.51
N PHE A 4 41.03 -6.15 39.86
CA PHE A 4 39.88 -6.01 38.97
C PHE A 4 38.59 -5.78 39.78
N LYS A 5 38.44 -6.47 40.92
CA LYS A 5 37.31 -6.27 41.84
C LYS A 5 37.29 -4.87 42.43
N THR A 6 38.45 -4.34 42.82
CA THR A 6 38.57 -2.98 43.38
C THR A 6 38.24 -1.90 42.34
N TRP A 7 38.71 -2.10 41.10
CA TRP A 7 38.44 -1.18 39.99
C TRP A 7 36.95 -1.15 39.59
N VAL A 8 36.30 -2.33 39.54
CA VAL A 8 34.86 -2.47 39.26
C VAL A 8 34.02 -1.81 40.36
N LEU A 9 34.42 -1.95 41.64
CA LEU A 9 33.75 -1.28 42.76
C LEU A 9 33.85 0.26 42.67
N ALA A 10 35.02 0.78 42.28
CA ALA A 10 35.25 2.22 42.12
C ALA A 10 34.46 2.82 40.95
N HIS A 11 34.33 2.08 39.84
CA HIS A 11 33.62 2.53 38.63
C HIS A 11 32.18 1.98 38.53
N ARG A 12 31.63 1.42 39.62
CA ARG A 12 30.30 0.78 39.68
C ARG A 12 29.17 1.66 39.15
N ARG A 13 29.24 2.98 39.38
CA ARG A 13 28.24 3.94 38.86
C ARG A 13 28.33 4.12 37.35
N ILE A 14 29.54 4.14 36.79
CA ILE A 14 29.79 4.27 35.35
C ILE A 14 29.43 2.98 34.64
N ILE A 15 29.85 1.83 35.18
CA ILE A 15 29.51 0.50 34.66
C ILE A 15 27.98 0.28 34.72
N GLY A 16 27.34 0.67 35.82
CA GLY A 16 25.88 0.63 35.95
C GLY A 16 25.16 1.51 34.92
N GLY A 17 25.66 2.72 34.66
CA GLY A 17 25.12 3.62 33.63
C GLY A 17 25.27 3.06 32.21
N VAL A 18 26.42 2.45 31.89
CA VAL A 18 26.67 1.82 30.58
C VAL A 18 25.75 0.60 30.38
N VAL A 19 25.61 -0.26 31.40
CA VAL A 19 24.72 -1.42 31.33
C VAL A 19 23.26 -1.01 31.19
N LEU A 20 22.82 0.02 31.93
CA LEU A 20 21.47 0.58 31.80
C LEU A 20 21.23 1.19 30.42
N GLY A 21 22.21 1.93 29.87
CA GLY A 21 22.14 2.49 28.53
C GLY A 21 22.02 1.42 27.45
N VAL A 22 22.81 0.35 27.53
CA VAL A 22 22.71 -0.80 26.62
C VAL A 22 21.36 -1.50 26.75
N LEU A 23 20.85 -1.68 27.97
CA LEU A 23 19.52 -2.24 28.22
C LEU A 23 18.41 -1.38 27.61
N LEU A 24 18.48 -0.04 27.74
CA LEU A 24 17.53 0.87 27.13
C LEU A 24 17.57 0.84 25.61
N VAL A 25 18.76 0.74 25.01
CA VAL A 25 18.91 0.55 23.56
C VAL A 25 18.32 -0.79 23.11
N ILE A 26 18.55 -1.87 23.85
CA ILE A 26 17.97 -3.18 23.55
C ILE A 26 16.44 -3.14 23.66
N VAL A 27 15.89 -2.53 24.71
CA VAL A 27 14.44 -2.36 24.88
C VAL A 27 13.86 -1.50 23.76
N ALA A 28 14.52 -0.40 23.38
CA ALA A 28 14.10 0.43 22.26
C ALA A 28 14.11 -0.35 20.94
N VAL A 29 15.15 -1.15 20.67
CA VAL A 29 15.23 -2.01 19.48
C VAL A 29 14.16 -3.11 19.50
N LEU A 30 13.88 -3.70 20.66
CA LEU A 30 12.84 -4.72 20.80
C LEU A 30 11.43 -4.15 20.65
N LEU A 31 11.16 -2.96 21.18
CA LEU A 31 9.91 -2.23 20.94
C LEU A 31 9.78 -1.84 19.46
N PHE A 32 10.86 -1.37 18.83
CA PHE A 32 10.86 -1.01 17.42
C PHE A 32 10.68 -2.22 16.49
N ARG A 33 11.18 -3.40 16.88
CA ARG A 33 10.93 -4.66 16.17
C ARG A 33 9.54 -5.23 16.46
N GLY A 34 9.03 -5.09 17.68
CA GLY A 34 7.69 -5.53 18.07
C GLY A 34 6.56 -4.71 17.44
N CYS A 35 6.82 -3.46 17.04
CA CYS A 35 5.89 -2.63 16.27
C CYS A 35 5.86 -2.93 14.77
N LYS A 36 6.74 -3.79 14.25
CA LYS A 36 6.66 -4.24 12.85
C LYS A 36 5.70 -5.42 12.77
N THR A 37 4.41 -5.13 12.82
CA THR A 37 3.40 -6.07 12.32
C THR A 37 3.67 -6.25 10.82
N ASP A 38 3.87 -7.49 10.37
CA ASP A 38 4.00 -7.75 8.94
C ASP A 38 2.73 -7.27 8.23
N PRO A 39 2.84 -6.51 7.13
CA PRO A 39 1.69 -5.95 6.45
C PRO A 39 0.77 -7.06 5.94
N GLN A 40 -0.49 -7.03 6.37
CA GLN A 40 -1.52 -7.94 5.90
C GLN A 40 -2.12 -7.38 4.61
N LYS A 41 -1.63 -7.88 3.48
CA LYS A 41 -2.08 -7.42 2.15
C LYS A 41 -3.49 -7.88 1.79
N VAL A 42 -4.00 -8.90 2.47
CA VAL A 42 -5.35 -9.41 2.30
C VAL A 42 -6.08 -9.14 3.60
N THR A 43 -7.09 -8.28 3.55
CA THR A 43 -8.00 -8.03 4.66
C THR A 43 -9.31 -8.74 4.36
N VAL A 44 -9.87 -9.40 5.37
CA VAL A 44 -11.18 -10.02 5.25
C VAL A 44 -12.16 -9.26 6.11
N GLU A 45 -13.25 -8.80 5.50
CA GLU A 45 -14.27 -8.01 6.18
C GLU A 45 -15.66 -8.22 5.57
N PRO A 46 -16.73 -7.96 6.34
CA PRO A 46 -18.08 -8.01 5.83
C PRO A 46 -18.31 -7.09 4.62
N GLN A 47 -19.16 -7.50 3.69
CA GLN A 47 -19.45 -6.75 2.46
C GLN A 47 -20.00 -5.34 2.74
N ASN A 48 -20.73 -5.12 3.84
CA ASN A 48 -21.19 -3.78 4.24
C ASN A 48 -20.06 -2.88 4.75
N GLU A 49 -18.99 -3.44 5.30
CA GLU A 49 -17.80 -2.70 5.73
C GLU A 49 -16.92 -2.38 4.50
N ALA A 50 -16.73 -3.34 3.59
CA ALA A 50 -15.98 -3.19 2.34
C ALA A 50 -16.53 -2.10 1.39
N GLN A 51 -17.83 -1.80 1.48
CA GLN A 51 -18.50 -0.74 0.71
C GLN A 51 -18.38 0.65 1.34
N THR A 52 -17.62 0.78 2.43
CA THR A 52 -17.42 2.05 3.12
C THR A 52 -15.97 2.51 3.01
N GLU A 53 -15.79 3.83 3.02
CA GLU A 53 -14.49 4.48 3.11
C GLU A 53 -13.65 3.89 4.26
N ALA A 54 -14.27 3.71 5.44
CA ALA A 54 -13.58 3.19 6.63
C ALA A 54 -13.11 1.73 6.48
N GLY A 55 -13.85 0.87 5.78
CA GLY A 55 -13.41 -0.51 5.50
C GLY A 55 -12.20 -0.53 4.57
N VAL A 56 -12.23 0.30 3.51
CA VAL A 56 -11.11 0.45 2.59
C VAL A 56 -9.87 1.05 3.27
N GLU A 57 -10.04 2.09 4.09
CA GLU A 57 -8.93 2.69 4.87
C GLU A 57 -8.31 1.67 5.83
N LYS A 58 -9.14 0.90 6.55
CA LYS A 58 -8.67 -0.16 7.44
C LYS A 58 -7.90 -1.24 6.69
N ALA A 59 -8.38 -1.66 5.52
CA ALA A 59 -7.67 -2.63 4.68
C ALA A 59 -6.33 -2.09 4.16
N ALA A 60 -6.28 -0.80 3.79
CA ALA A 60 -5.06 -0.12 3.37
C ALA A 60 -4.06 0.03 4.53
N ASP A 61 -4.52 0.39 5.72
CA ASP A 61 -3.73 0.50 6.95
C ASP A 61 -3.12 -0.85 7.35
N ASN A 62 -3.92 -1.92 7.31
CA ASN A 62 -3.45 -3.29 7.55
C ASN A 62 -2.35 -3.70 6.57
N ALA A 63 -2.47 -3.28 5.30
CA ALA A 63 -1.49 -3.51 4.25
C ALA A 63 -0.30 -2.53 4.29
N GLN A 64 -0.34 -1.52 5.17
CA GLN A 64 0.62 -0.41 5.24
C GLN A 64 0.78 0.32 3.89
N VAL A 65 -0.34 0.48 3.18
CA VAL A 65 -0.43 1.21 1.92
C VAL A 65 -1.09 2.55 2.21
N PRO A 66 -0.37 3.68 2.08
CA PRO A 66 -1.01 4.98 2.24
C PRO A 66 -2.04 5.17 1.14
N VAL A 67 -3.25 5.58 1.52
CA VAL A 67 -4.33 5.96 0.60
C VAL A 67 -4.87 7.30 1.05
N SER A 68 -5.26 8.15 0.11
CA SER A 68 -6.02 9.35 0.45
C SER A 68 -7.47 8.98 0.76
N ARG A 69 -8.13 9.86 1.52
CA ARG A 69 -9.56 9.73 1.81
C ARG A 69 -10.42 9.62 0.55
N GLU A 70 -10.08 10.42 -0.47
CA GLU A 70 -10.74 10.41 -1.78
C GLU A 70 -10.54 9.07 -2.49
N GLN A 71 -9.32 8.51 -2.47
CA GLN A 71 -9.04 7.20 -3.05
C GLN A 71 -9.80 6.08 -2.33
N ALA A 72 -9.88 6.13 -1.00
CA ALA A 72 -10.65 5.18 -0.22
C ALA A 72 -12.15 5.28 -0.52
N GLN A 73 -12.66 6.51 -0.66
CA GLN A 73 -14.05 6.77 -1.02
C GLN A 73 -14.39 6.28 -2.44
N ASP A 74 -13.53 6.54 -3.43
CA ASP A 74 -13.72 6.08 -4.81
C ASP A 74 -13.70 4.55 -4.88
N ALA A 75 -12.75 3.90 -4.20
CA ALA A 75 -12.70 2.45 -4.12
C ALA A 75 -13.95 1.86 -3.45
N ALA A 76 -14.43 2.46 -2.36
CA ALA A 76 -15.66 2.04 -1.69
C ALA A 76 -16.90 2.19 -2.59
N GLN A 77 -16.99 3.28 -3.36
CA GLN A 77 -18.06 3.48 -4.35
C GLN A 77 -18.02 2.45 -5.47
N GLU A 78 -16.82 2.13 -5.97
CA GLU A 78 -16.64 1.11 -7.01
C GLU A 78 -17.01 -0.29 -6.49
N ILE A 79 -16.59 -0.65 -5.26
CA ILE A 79 -16.98 -1.90 -4.60
C ILE A 79 -18.50 -2.00 -4.46
N ARG A 80 -19.15 -0.90 -4.03
CA ARG A 80 -20.62 -0.82 -3.95
C ARG A 80 -21.27 -0.99 -5.32
N TYR A 81 -20.77 -0.30 -6.34
CA TYR A 81 -21.29 -0.39 -7.70
C TYR A 81 -21.20 -1.82 -8.25
N ILE A 82 -20.05 -2.48 -8.08
CA ILE A 82 -19.81 -3.87 -8.49
C ILE A 82 -20.81 -4.81 -7.81
N TYR A 83 -21.02 -4.64 -6.49
CA TYR A 83 -21.95 -5.46 -5.73
C TYR A 83 -23.42 -5.23 -6.12
N GLU A 84 -23.83 -3.97 -6.27
CA GLU A 84 -25.22 -3.60 -6.59
C GLU A 84 -25.63 -3.99 -8.02
N ASN A 85 -24.69 -4.05 -8.96
CA ASN A 85 -24.96 -4.35 -10.37
C ASN A 85 -24.66 -5.80 -10.77
N ASP A 86 -24.33 -6.67 -9.81
CA ASP A 86 -23.91 -8.06 -10.02
C ASP A 86 -22.83 -8.19 -11.11
N THR A 87 -22.03 -7.13 -11.26
CA THR A 87 -20.86 -7.12 -12.13
C THR A 87 -19.89 -8.06 -11.45
N LYS A 88 -19.64 -9.25 -12.03
CA LYS A 88 -18.69 -10.20 -11.44
C LYS A 88 -17.37 -9.47 -11.14
N PRO A 89 -16.87 -9.48 -9.89
CA PRO A 89 -15.54 -8.98 -9.59
C PRO A 89 -14.55 -9.63 -10.54
N GLU A 90 -13.49 -8.91 -10.92
CA GLU A 90 -12.48 -9.42 -11.86
C GLU A 90 -11.87 -10.76 -11.38
N TYR A 91 -11.95 -11.04 -10.07
CA TYR A 91 -11.63 -12.33 -9.47
C TYR A 91 -12.67 -12.77 -8.42
N THR A 92 -13.38 -13.86 -8.71
CA THR A 92 -14.10 -14.66 -7.69
C THR A 92 -13.21 -15.84 -7.30
N ILE A 93 -12.88 -15.97 -6.02
CA ILE A 93 -12.13 -17.14 -5.55
C ILE A 93 -13.11 -18.15 -5.00
N VAL A 94 -13.12 -19.35 -5.59
CA VAL A 94 -13.75 -20.52 -4.99
C VAL A 94 -12.66 -21.30 -4.26
N THR A 95 -12.68 -21.27 -2.92
CA THR A 95 -11.64 -21.91 -2.10
C THR A 95 -12.23 -22.35 -0.76
N THR A 96 -11.53 -23.18 0.00
CA THR A 96 -11.95 -23.55 1.34
C THR A 96 -11.44 -22.55 2.37
N GLY A 97 -12.10 -22.45 3.54
CA GLY A 97 -11.74 -21.49 4.59
C GLY A 97 -10.27 -21.56 5.05
N GLY A 98 -9.62 -22.73 4.92
CA GLY A 98 -8.21 -22.91 5.23
C GLY A 98 -7.22 -22.35 4.20
N ASP A 99 -7.66 -22.14 2.96
CA ASP A 99 -6.81 -21.74 1.83
C ASP A 99 -7.13 -20.32 1.30
N VAL A 100 -8.14 -19.63 1.86
CA VAL A 100 -8.56 -18.29 1.44
C VAL A 100 -7.40 -17.30 1.40
N GLU A 101 -6.64 -17.20 2.48
CA GLU A 101 -5.55 -16.22 2.57
C GLU A 101 -4.48 -16.47 1.49
N LYS A 102 -4.12 -17.73 1.27
CA LYS A 102 -3.12 -18.12 0.27
C LYS A 102 -3.60 -17.89 -1.17
N GLN A 103 -4.86 -18.24 -1.46
CA GLN A 103 -5.42 -18.03 -2.80
C GLN A 103 -5.68 -16.55 -3.09
N ALA A 104 -6.16 -15.80 -2.10
CA ALA A 104 -6.36 -14.36 -2.18
C ALA A 104 -5.03 -13.63 -2.38
N GLN A 105 -3.99 -14.03 -1.66
CA GLN A 105 -2.66 -13.46 -1.86
C GLN A 105 -2.09 -13.79 -3.25
N ALA A 106 -2.26 -15.02 -3.74
CA ALA A 106 -1.85 -15.38 -5.09
C ALA A 106 -2.60 -14.60 -6.18
N ALA A 107 -3.91 -14.37 -6.01
CA ALA A 107 -4.70 -13.54 -6.92
C ALA A 107 -4.30 -12.05 -6.83
N GLN A 108 -4.06 -11.53 -5.63
CA GLN A 108 -3.58 -10.17 -5.37
C GLN A 108 -2.25 -9.92 -6.09
N GLU A 109 -1.30 -10.85 -5.97
CA GLU A 109 0.01 -10.77 -6.63
C GLU A 109 -0.09 -10.85 -8.16
N ARG A 110 -0.95 -11.74 -8.70
CA ARG A 110 -1.20 -11.82 -10.15
C ARG A 110 -1.83 -10.54 -10.71
N ALA A 111 -2.76 -9.95 -9.97
CA ALA A 111 -3.41 -8.69 -10.35
C ALA A 111 -2.47 -7.47 -10.19
N GLY A 112 -1.36 -7.62 -9.46
CA GLY A 112 -0.48 -6.50 -9.14
C GLY A 112 -1.16 -5.44 -8.28
N ALA A 113 -2.13 -5.85 -7.46
CA ALA A 113 -2.83 -4.98 -6.53
C ALA A 113 -1.89 -4.56 -5.38
N ASP A 114 -2.18 -3.47 -4.69
CA ASP A 114 -1.42 -3.06 -3.52
C ASP A 114 -1.93 -3.77 -2.25
N PHE A 115 -3.25 -3.96 -2.18
CA PHE A 115 -3.92 -4.78 -1.17
C PHE A 115 -5.23 -5.36 -1.73
N SER A 116 -5.86 -6.24 -0.98
CA SER A 116 -7.13 -6.86 -1.36
C SER A 116 -8.08 -6.95 -0.20
N ILE A 117 -9.35 -6.74 -0.50
CA ILE A 117 -10.45 -6.91 0.43
C ILE A 117 -11.21 -8.16 -0.01
N VAL A 118 -11.32 -9.15 0.87
CA VAL A 118 -12.12 -10.35 0.63
C VAL A 118 -13.39 -10.23 1.45
N ALA A 119 -14.55 -10.32 0.79
CA ALA A 119 -15.86 -10.18 1.41
C ALA A 119 -16.77 -11.36 1.06
N SER A 120 -17.71 -11.65 1.95
CA SER A 120 -18.76 -12.65 1.76
C SER A 120 -19.81 -12.14 0.75
N GLN A 121 -20.35 -13.06 -0.03
CA GLN A 121 -21.35 -12.75 -1.07
C GLN A 121 -22.73 -12.40 -0.48
N ASP A 122 -23.00 -12.78 0.77
CA ASP A 122 -24.30 -12.65 1.45
C ASP A 122 -24.34 -11.53 2.51
N GLY A 123 -23.26 -10.76 2.66
CA GLY A 123 -23.15 -9.69 3.66
C GLY A 123 -23.08 -10.18 5.12
N SER A 124 -23.04 -11.49 5.34
CA SER A 124 -22.81 -12.06 6.67
C SER A 124 -21.34 -11.92 7.07
N LYS A 125 -21.00 -12.14 8.36
CA LYS A 125 -19.61 -12.01 8.84
C LYS A 125 -18.66 -12.83 7.95
N ALA A 126 -17.84 -12.15 7.15
CA ALA A 126 -16.77 -12.75 6.37
C ALA A 126 -15.60 -13.19 7.28
N ASP A 127 -15.89 -13.73 8.45
CA ASP A 127 -14.86 -14.20 9.34
C ASP A 127 -14.42 -15.58 8.83
N VAL A 128 -13.40 -15.62 7.99
CA VAL A 128 -12.86 -16.87 7.44
C VAL A 128 -12.38 -17.81 8.54
N ALA A 129 -12.00 -17.28 9.71
CA ALA A 129 -11.65 -18.09 10.86
C ALA A 129 -12.87 -18.83 11.46
N SER A 130 -14.07 -18.35 11.18
CA SER A 130 -15.34 -19.00 11.53
C SER A 130 -15.85 -19.97 10.44
N ILE A 131 -15.29 -19.88 9.22
CA ILE A 131 -15.59 -20.78 8.11
C ILE A 131 -14.79 -22.08 8.31
N SER A 132 -15.50 -23.22 8.33
CA SER A 132 -14.86 -24.54 8.43
C SER A 132 -13.81 -24.71 7.33
N LYS A 133 -12.60 -25.13 7.73
CA LYS A 133 -11.43 -25.26 6.84
C LYS A 133 -11.66 -26.15 5.62
N ASP A 134 -12.64 -27.05 5.68
CA ASP A 134 -12.94 -28.04 4.65
C ASP A 134 -14.18 -27.68 3.81
N LYS A 135 -14.90 -26.62 4.17
CA LYS A 135 -16.09 -26.20 3.42
C LYS A 135 -15.69 -25.27 2.26
N PRO A 136 -16.11 -25.57 1.03
CA PRO A 136 -15.94 -24.63 -0.07
C PRO A 136 -16.77 -23.38 0.20
N VAL A 137 -16.15 -22.23 0.02
CA VAL A 137 -16.78 -20.92 0.09
C VAL A 137 -16.45 -20.12 -1.15
N GLU A 138 -17.46 -19.38 -1.61
CA GLU A 138 -17.33 -18.42 -2.69
C GLU A 138 -17.23 -17.03 -2.05
N LEU A 139 -16.11 -16.37 -2.31
CA LEU A 139 -15.82 -15.05 -1.74
C LEU A 139 -15.52 -14.06 -2.87
N ASN A 140 -16.00 -12.83 -2.69
CA ASN A 140 -15.67 -11.71 -3.55
C ASN A 140 -14.30 -11.17 -3.14
N GLN A 141 -13.35 -11.10 -4.08
CA GLN A 141 -12.08 -10.44 -3.85
C GLN A 141 -12.03 -9.14 -4.64
N TYR A 142 -11.88 -8.03 -3.93
CA TYR A 142 -11.65 -6.70 -4.49
C TYR A 142 -10.16 -6.39 -4.42
N ASN A 143 -9.51 -6.39 -5.58
CA ASN A 143 -8.09 -6.06 -5.72
C ASN A 143 -7.93 -4.54 -5.86
N VAL A 144 -7.41 -3.89 -4.82
CA VAL A 144 -7.26 -2.43 -4.82
C VAL A 144 -5.84 -2.07 -5.25
N GLN A 145 -5.74 -1.33 -6.35
CA GLN A 145 -4.48 -0.74 -6.81
C GLN A 145 -4.50 0.76 -6.49
N ALA A 146 -3.95 1.12 -5.32
CA ALA A 146 -3.85 2.51 -4.89
C ALA A 146 -2.91 3.32 -5.81
N TYR A 147 -1.88 2.67 -6.33
CA TYR A 147 -0.90 3.31 -7.22
C TYR A 147 -0.59 2.42 -8.42
N LYS A 148 -0.83 2.93 -9.63
CA LYS A 148 -0.56 2.21 -10.87
C LYS A 148 0.92 1.85 -10.99
N LYS A 149 1.22 0.71 -11.61
CA LYS A 149 2.61 0.30 -11.86
C LYS A 149 3.34 1.26 -12.81
N VAL A 150 2.61 1.79 -13.79
CA VAL A 150 3.10 2.70 -14.82
C VAL A 150 2.10 3.85 -15.00
N LEU A 151 2.61 5.08 -15.05
CA LEU A 151 1.86 6.28 -15.40
C LEU A 151 2.33 6.80 -16.75
N HIS A 152 1.37 7.19 -17.58
CA HIS A 152 1.61 7.90 -18.83
C HIS A 152 1.05 9.31 -18.67
N THR A 153 1.93 10.30 -18.62
CA THR A 153 1.56 11.70 -18.40
C THR A 153 1.77 12.48 -19.68
N VAL A 154 0.72 13.16 -20.13
CA VAL A 154 0.79 14.17 -21.19
C VAL A 154 0.74 15.53 -20.53
N GLU A 155 1.76 16.35 -20.75
CA GLU A 155 1.87 17.71 -20.23
C GLU A 155 1.63 18.69 -21.38
N VAL A 156 0.75 19.68 -21.18
CA VAL A 156 0.51 20.73 -22.16
C VAL A 156 0.60 22.08 -21.45
N SER A 157 1.55 22.91 -21.87
CA SER A 157 1.68 24.28 -21.36
C SER A 157 1.09 25.25 -22.39
N PRO A 158 0.07 26.02 -22.03
CA PRO A 158 -0.50 27.02 -22.93
C PRO A 158 0.48 28.17 -23.14
N ASP A 159 0.45 28.76 -24.33
CA ASP A 159 1.17 30.00 -24.63
C ASP A 159 0.32 31.19 -24.16
N ILE A 160 0.65 31.73 -22.98
CA ILE A 160 -0.10 32.81 -22.32
C ILE A 160 0.28 34.19 -22.88
N ASP A 161 1.46 34.32 -23.49
CA ASP A 161 2.03 35.62 -23.90
C ASP A 161 1.99 35.86 -25.42
N GLY A 162 2.03 34.80 -26.24
CA GLY A 162 2.19 34.86 -27.70
C GLY A 162 0.93 34.59 -28.52
N GLY A 163 -0.18 34.17 -27.90
CA GLY A 163 -1.47 33.95 -28.56
C GLY A 163 -1.53 32.74 -29.50
N ARG A 164 -0.52 31.85 -29.49
CA ARG A 164 -0.44 30.67 -30.40
C ARG A 164 -1.14 29.42 -29.85
N GLY A 165 -1.68 29.48 -28.64
CA GLY A 165 -2.46 28.42 -28.01
C GLY A 165 -1.64 27.46 -27.13
N VAL A 166 -0.52 26.91 -27.62
CA VAL A 166 0.32 25.95 -26.87
C VAL A 166 1.80 26.29 -27.02
N ALA A 167 2.50 26.46 -25.90
CA ALA A 167 3.93 26.75 -25.83
C ALA A 167 4.78 25.47 -25.75
N GLU A 168 4.31 24.44 -25.04
CA GLU A 168 5.04 23.18 -24.87
C GLU A 168 4.10 21.98 -24.78
N ILE A 169 4.50 20.87 -25.40
CA ILE A 169 3.88 19.56 -25.21
C ILE A 169 4.94 18.55 -24.75
N GLY A 170 4.61 17.77 -23.74
CA GLY A 170 5.49 16.78 -23.14
C GLY A 170 4.80 15.43 -22.95
N TYR A 171 5.59 14.38 -23.01
CA TYR A 171 5.16 13.03 -22.67
C TYR A 171 6.18 12.36 -21.75
N THR A 172 5.69 11.78 -20.66
CA THR A 172 6.51 11.11 -19.66
C THR A 172 5.93 9.74 -19.32
N VAL A 173 6.80 8.73 -19.30
CA VAL A 173 6.48 7.40 -18.77
C VAL A 173 7.12 7.30 -17.39
N SER A 174 6.32 7.05 -16.36
CA SER A 174 6.79 6.93 -14.97
C SER A 174 6.50 5.57 -14.39
N HIS A 175 7.51 4.95 -13.78
CA HIS A 175 7.40 3.66 -13.10
C HIS A 175 7.34 3.86 -11.58
N LYS A 176 6.45 3.14 -10.92
CA LYS A 176 6.35 3.11 -9.45
C LYS A 176 7.64 2.50 -8.88
N VAL A 177 8.30 3.21 -7.98
CA VAL A 177 9.58 2.79 -7.35
C VAL A 177 9.44 2.46 -5.87
N SER A 178 8.32 2.82 -5.25
CA SER A 178 8.05 2.58 -3.83
C SER A 178 6.60 2.20 -3.56
N ARG A 179 6.31 1.64 -2.38
CA ARG A 179 4.96 1.25 -1.98
C ARG A 179 4.04 2.43 -1.66
N ASP A 180 4.62 3.54 -1.21
CA ASP A 180 3.94 4.80 -0.88
C ASP A 180 3.65 5.68 -2.10
N GLY A 181 3.75 5.14 -3.32
CA GLY A 181 3.30 5.84 -4.52
C GLY A 181 4.31 6.83 -5.12
N LYS A 182 5.61 6.64 -4.88
CA LYS A 182 6.65 7.42 -5.56
C LYS A 182 6.95 6.82 -6.92
N TYR A 183 7.14 7.69 -7.91
CA TYR A 183 7.45 7.31 -9.28
C TYR A 183 8.76 7.92 -9.74
N LEU A 184 9.48 7.18 -10.56
CA LEU A 184 10.59 7.69 -11.36
C LEU A 184 10.18 7.61 -12.82
N GLY A 185 10.25 8.74 -13.53
CA GLY A 185 9.86 8.82 -14.92
C GLY A 185 10.91 9.43 -15.82
N VAL A 186 10.82 9.05 -17.09
CA VAL A 186 11.63 9.61 -18.17
C VAL A 186 10.69 10.00 -19.30
N GLY A 187 10.98 11.14 -19.91
CA GLY A 187 10.11 11.73 -20.91
C GLY A 187 10.84 12.67 -21.83
N ALA A 188 10.11 13.20 -22.79
CA ALA A 188 10.58 14.28 -23.64
C ALA A 188 9.48 15.32 -23.82
N SER A 189 9.88 16.56 -24.01
CA SER A 189 8.96 17.63 -24.42
C SER A 189 9.51 18.43 -25.57
N TYR A 190 8.61 19.06 -26.31
CA TYR A 190 8.93 19.96 -27.39
C TYR A 190 8.31 21.33 -27.10
N ASN A 191 9.17 22.34 -27.05
CA ASN A 191 8.78 23.72 -26.83
C ASN A 191 8.76 24.45 -28.19
N PHE A 192 7.58 24.92 -28.57
CA PHE A 192 7.31 25.53 -29.88
C PHE A 192 7.83 26.97 -29.98
N ASP A 193 7.98 27.67 -28.84
CA ASP A 193 8.51 29.04 -28.84
C ASP A 193 10.01 29.08 -29.07
N SER A 194 10.72 28.11 -28.49
CA SER A 194 12.18 27.99 -28.61
C SER A 194 12.64 27.02 -29.71
N ASN A 195 11.72 26.29 -30.35
CA ASN A 195 12.00 25.21 -31.30
C ASN A 195 12.99 24.17 -30.76
N LYS A 196 12.87 23.81 -29.48
CA LYS A 196 13.78 22.88 -28.80
C LYS A 196 13.05 21.67 -28.24
N ALA A 197 13.72 20.53 -28.31
CA ALA A 197 13.34 19.32 -27.61
C ALA A 197 14.12 19.22 -26.29
N TYR A 198 13.43 18.82 -25.22
CA TYR A 198 13.99 18.60 -23.91
C TYR A 198 13.79 17.15 -23.50
N VAL A 199 14.78 16.56 -22.82
CA VAL A 199 14.63 15.29 -22.12
C VAL A 199 14.30 15.60 -20.68
N LYS A 200 13.29 14.92 -20.13
CA LYS A 200 12.80 15.10 -18.76
C LYS A 200 13.07 13.84 -17.94
N MET A 201 13.49 14.05 -16.71
CA MET A 201 13.47 13.03 -15.67
C MET A 201 12.59 13.54 -14.54
N THR A 202 11.60 12.76 -14.14
CA THR A 202 10.62 13.14 -13.11
C THR A 202 10.75 12.21 -11.90
N TYR A 203 10.63 12.77 -10.70
CA TYR A 203 10.57 12.00 -9.47
C TYR A 203 9.48 12.58 -8.57
N THR A 204 8.58 11.73 -8.08
CA THR A 204 7.56 12.09 -7.08
C THR A 204 8.07 11.68 -5.69
N TRP A 205 7.92 12.56 -4.70
CA TRP A 205 8.40 12.36 -3.33
C TRP A 205 7.27 12.39 -2.31
#